data_AF-A0A1B6GFE9-F1
#
_entry.id   AF-A0A1B6GFE9-F1
#
_cell.length_a   1.000
_cell.length_b   1.000
_cell.length_c   1.000
_cell.angle_alpha   90.00
_cell.angle_beta   90.00
_cell.angle_gamma   90.00
#
_symmetry.space_group_name_H-M   'P 1'
#
loop_
_entity.id
_entity.type
_entity.pdbx_description
1 polymer ?
#
loop_
_entity_poly.entity_id
_entity_poly.type
_entity_poly.pdbx_seq_one_letter_code
_entity_poly.pdbx_strand_id
1 'polypeptide(L)'
;VEEHRYTKSEDEKERERDLVNAEMIPLQATRLSWWRKLSELQYKMLITHQENVQNHMYSSEPLEWPLMTRGIAYWVSTEHNGQVHLLGNLVIWYSGTAGLLVYCSLLVFYLLRRRRQCYDLPEEEWHRFIQIGEVLLCGFLFHYLPFFFVERTLFLHHYLPAFVFKVLLLAALAEHLLFVIWRWPLVRLVFYCVVLCFVFAVLHVFRKFCVLSYGTSALSANDVMKLRWKDSWDFIVHM
;
A
#
# COMPACT_ATOMS: atom_id res chain seq x y z
N VAL A 1 29.52 24.81 30.43
CA VAL A 1 30.61 23.86 30.77
C VAL A 1 30.12 22.40 30.76
N GLU A 2 28.82 22.14 30.95
CA GLU A 2 28.27 20.77 30.96
C GLU A 2 28.05 20.14 29.58
N GLU A 3 27.64 20.89 28.55
CA GLU A 3 27.44 20.34 27.18
C GLU A 3 28.70 19.71 26.57
N HIS A 4 29.88 20.31 26.79
CA HIS A 4 31.17 19.74 26.35
C HIS A 4 31.57 18.48 27.11
N ARG A 5 30.98 18.23 28.28
CA ARG A 5 31.23 17.03 29.10
C ARG A 5 30.34 15.86 28.65
N TYR A 6 29.10 16.15 28.25
CA TYR A 6 28.19 15.15 27.67
C TYR A 6 28.68 14.63 26.32
N THR A 7 29.04 15.54 25.40
CA THR A 7 29.61 15.20 24.08
C THR A 7 30.91 14.38 24.18
N LYS A 8 31.82 14.72 25.11
CA LYS A 8 33.02 13.89 25.36
C LYS A 8 32.70 12.50 25.90
N SER A 9 31.70 12.38 26.77
CA SER A 9 31.34 11.09 27.39
C SER A 9 30.59 10.16 26.43
N GLU A 10 29.86 10.71 25.45
CA GLU A 10 29.26 9.94 24.35
C GLU A 10 30.35 9.44 23.40
N ASP A 11 31.27 10.31 22.98
CA ASP A 11 32.45 9.97 22.16
C ASP A 11 33.33 8.88 22.79
N GLU A 12 33.53 8.92 24.11
CA GLU A 12 34.38 7.97 24.83
C GLU A 12 33.70 6.59 24.93
N LYS A 13 32.39 6.56 25.23
CA LYS A 13 31.60 5.32 25.20
C LYS A 13 31.46 4.72 23.81
N GLU A 14 31.36 5.56 22.78
CA GLU A 14 31.30 5.13 21.39
C GLU A 14 32.64 4.53 20.95
N ARG A 15 33.77 5.16 21.32
CA ARG A 15 35.11 4.60 21.11
C ARG A 15 35.34 3.30 21.88
N GLU A 16 34.90 3.19 23.12
CA GLU A 16 34.99 1.94 23.89
C GLU A 16 34.17 0.81 23.22
N ARG A 17 32.98 1.12 22.72
CA ARG A 17 32.17 0.16 21.94
C ARG A 17 32.87 -0.26 20.65
N ASP A 18 33.48 0.68 19.94
CA ASP A 18 34.23 0.40 18.72
C ASP A 18 35.49 -0.43 18.98
N LEU A 19 36.19 -0.18 20.09
CA LEU A 19 37.34 -0.97 20.52
C LEU A 19 36.95 -2.39 20.91
N VAL A 20 35.86 -2.57 21.67
CA VAL A 20 35.32 -3.90 22.02
C VAL A 20 34.83 -4.63 20.76
N ASN A 21 34.19 -3.93 19.82
CA ASN A 21 33.79 -4.52 18.54
C ASN A 21 35.01 -4.91 17.68
N ALA A 22 36.09 -4.12 17.71
CA ALA A 22 37.33 -4.40 17.00
C ALA A 22 38.09 -5.60 17.58
N GLU A 23 38.09 -5.78 18.90
CA GLU A 23 38.64 -6.97 19.58
C GLU A 23 37.83 -8.25 19.29
N MET A 24 36.55 -8.11 18.95
CA MET A 24 35.64 -9.21 18.62
C MET A 24 35.71 -9.66 17.15
N ILE A 25 36.62 -9.11 16.35
CA ILE A 25 36.80 -9.52 14.95
C ILE A 25 37.61 -10.83 14.93
N PRO A 26 37.02 -11.96 14.50
CA PRO A 26 37.73 -13.23 14.49
C PRO A 26 38.93 -13.16 13.53
N LEU A 27 40.12 -13.48 14.03
CA LEU A 27 41.38 -13.49 13.26
C LEU A 27 41.39 -14.51 12.10
N GLN A 28 40.42 -15.43 12.08
CA GLN A 28 40.22 -16.42 11.03
C GLN A 28 38.77 -16.42 10.56
N ALA A 29 38.56 -16.67 9.27
CA ALA A 29 37.21 -16.76 8.70
C ALA A 29 36.42 -17.90 9.37
N THR A 30 35.34 -17.54 10.08
CA THR A 30 34.41 -18.49 10.67
C THR A 30 33.76 -19.36 9.59
N ARG A 31 34.01 -20.67 9.62
CA ARG A 31 33.34 -21.65 8.75
C ARG A 31 32.10 -22.19 9.45
N LEU A 32 30.93 -21.79 8.95
CA LEU A 32 29.64 -22.27 9.44
C LEU A 32 29.09 -23.34 8.49
N SER A 33 28.38 -24.32 9.05
CA SER A 33 27.53 -25.21 8.24
C SER A 33 26.36 -24.42 7.67
N TRP A 34 25.75 -24.94 6.60
CA TRP A 34 24.63 -24.27 5.93
C TRP A 34 23.47 -23.96 6.90
N TRP A 35 23.05 -24.95 7.71
CA TRP A 35 21.95 -24.78 8.69
C TRP A 35 22.27 -23.77 9.78
N ARG A 36 23.54 -23.71 10.22
CA ARG A 36 23.98 -22.75 11.23
C ARG A 36 24.00 -21.33 10.65
N LYS A 37 24.48 -21.18 9.42
CA LYS A 37 24.44 -19.89 8.70
C LYS A 37 23.01 -19.44 8.43
N LEU A 38 22.11 -20.35 8.05
CA LEU A 38 20.69 -20.04 7.84
C LEU A 38 20.03 -19.59 9.15
N SER A 39 20.15 -20.37 10.23
CA SER A 39 19.54 -20.02 11.52
C SER A 39 20.09 -18.72 12.10
N GLU A 40 21.40 -18.50 12.01
CA GLU A 40 22.01 -17.24 12.40
C GLU A 40 21.46 -16.06 11.59
N LEU A 41 21.32 -16.22 10.27
CA LEU A 41 20.76 -15.18 9.41
C LEU A 41 19.29 -14.88 9.74
N GLN A 42 18.45 -15.90 9.95
CA GLN A 42 17.04 -15.71 10.30
C GLN A 42 16.89 -15.03 11.67
N TYR A 43 17.69 -15.44 12.66
CA TYR A 43 17.74 -14.80 13.98
C TYR A 43 18.13 -13.33 13.86
N LYS A 44 19.17 -13.04 13.06
CA LYS A 44 19.57 -11.65 12.78
C LYS A 44 18.46 -10.88 12.09
N MET A 45 17.80 -11.41 11.07
CA MET A 45 16.70 -10.72 10.39
C MET A 45 15.48 -10.47 11.30
N LEU A 46 15.23 -11.33 12.28
CA LEU A 46 14.13 -11.18 13.22
C LEU A 46 14.39 -10.12 14.31
N ILE A 47 15.62 -10.09 14.84
CA ILE A 47 15.99 -9.26 16.01
C ILE A 47 16.64 -7.95 15.61
N THR A 48 17.17 -7.85 14.39
CA THR A 48 17.67 -6.57 13.88
C THR A 48 16.48 -5.64 13.71
N HIS A 49 16.20 -4.86 14.75
CA HIS A 49 15.49 -3.62 14.63
C HIS A 49 16.40 -2.72 13.79
N GLN A 50 16.05 -2.52 12.52
CA GLN A 50 16.60 -1.39 11.78
C GLN A 50 16.44 -0.17 12.69
N GLU A 51 17.52 0.58 12.91
CA GLU A 51 17.44 1.95 13.40
C GLU A 51 16.60 2.72 12.39
N ASN A 52 15.29 2.63 12.57
CA ASN A 52 14.33 3.31 11.75
C ASN A 52 14.60 4.78 12.02
N VAL A 53 15.09 5.48 11.01
CA VAL A 53 15.06 6.94 10.97
C VAL A 53 13.58 7.30 11.12
N GLN A 54 13.12 7.49 12.35
CA GLN A 54 11.69 7.52 12.74
C GLN A 54 10.85 8.54 11.95
N ASN A 55 11.50 9.41 11.17
CA ASN A 55 10.88 10.55 10.49
C ASN A 55 11.39 10.70 9.05
N HIS A 56 11.18 9.71 8.19
CA HIS A 56 11.41 9.93 6.76
C HIS A 56 10.29 10.81 6.19
N MET A 57 10.62 11.85 5.42
CA MET A 57 9.64 12.82 4.90
C MET A 57 8.46 12.18 4.15
N TYR A 58 8.71 11.09 3.41
CA TYR A 58 7.70 10.34 2.65
C TYR A 58 7.07 9.17 3.41
N SER A 59 7.31 9.02 4.71
CA SER A 59 6.64 7.98 5.50
C SER A 59 5.14 8.24 5.57
N SER A 60 4.36 7.16 5.60
CA SER A 60 2.91 7.21 5.70
C SER A 60 2.37 6.10 6.59
N GLU A 61 1.27 6.40 7.25
CA GLU A 61 0.64 5.48 8.21
C GLU A 61 -0.35 4.52 7.54
N PRO A 62 -0.64 3.34 8.12
CA PRO A 62 -1.61 2.41 7.56
C PRO A 62 -2.98 3.05 7.25
N LEU A 63 -3.48 3.91 8.15
CA LEU A 63 -4.77 4.61 7.99
C LEU A 63 -4.81 5.57 6.80
N GLU A 64 -3.65 6.06 6.37
CA GLU A 64 -3.50 6.99 5.26
C GLU A 64 -3.59 6.30 3.89
N TRP A 65 -3.28 5.01 3.82
CA TRP A 65 -3.16 4.28 2.56
C TRP A 65 -4.48 4.12 1.81
N PRO A 66 -5.62 3.76 2.42
CA PRO A 66 -6.89 3.64 1.69
C PRO A 66 -7.36 4.93 1.01
N LEU A 67 -6.94 6.08 1.54
CA LEU A 67 -7.26 7.41 1.02
C LEU A 67 -6.14 8.00 0.15
N MET A 68 -4.99 7.32 0.03
CA MET A 68 -3.83 7.80 -0.70
C MET A 68 -3.49 9.26 -0.33
N THR A 69 -3.35 9.54 0.97
CA THR A 69 -3.01 10.90 1.46
C THR A 69 -1.60 11.29 1.05
N ARG A 70 -0.65 10.37 1.15
CA ARG A 70 0.76 10.60 0.84
C ARG A 70 1.26 9.65 -0.25
N GLY A 71 1.99 10.19 -1.22
CA GLY A 71 2.76 9.42 -2.21
C GLY A 71 4.24 9.35 -1.83
N ILE A 72 5.05 8.71 -2.66
CA ILE A 72 6.50 8.61 -2.46
C ILE A 72 7.19 9.19 -3.69
N ALA A 73 8.11 10.14 -3.52
CA ALA A 73 9.01 10.56 -4.59
C ALA A 73 10.18 9.58 -4.68
N TYR A 74 10.41 8.97 -5.84
CA TYR A 74 11.56 8.11 -6.09
C TYR A 74 12.71 8.87 -6.75
N TRP A 75 12.37 9.80 -7.63
CA TRP A 75 13.36 10.56 -8.38
C TRP A 75 12.79 11.91 -8.80
N VAL A 76 13.64 12.92 -8.77
CA VAL A 76 13.36 14.27 -9.26
C VAL A 76 14.59 14.71 -10.04
N SER A 77 14.40 15.16 -11.28
CA SER A 77 15.50 15.74 -12.07
C SER A 77 15.88 17.10 -11.53
N THR A 78 17.19 17.34 -11.50
CA THR A 78 17.81 18.58 -11.03
C THR A 78 17.74 19.71 -12.07
N GLU A 79 17.57 19.38 -13.35
CA GLU A 79 17.65 20.34 -14.47
C GLU A 79 16.26 20.68 -15.03
N HIS A 80 15.34 19.73 -14.99
CA HIS A 80 13.96 19.88 -15.45
C HIS A 80 13.08 19.23 -14.40
N ASN A 81 11.90 19.79 -14.06
CA ASN A 81 11.05 19.24 -12.99
C ASN A 81 10.37 17.89 -13.34
N GLY A 82 11.03 17.02 -14.12
CA GLY A 82 10.60 15.65 -14.37
C GLY A 82 10.78 14.81 -13.10
N GLN A 83 9.79 13.97 -12.79
CA GLN A 83 9.77 13.23 -11.51
C GLN A 83 9.18 11.85 -11.68
N VAL A 84 9.66 10.90 -10.88
CA VAL A 84 9.08 9.58 -10.71
C VAL A 84 8.48 9.51 -9.31
N HIS A 85 7.15 9.37 -9.24
CA HIS A 85 6.40 9.30 -8.00
C HIS A 85 5.56 8.02 -7.94
N LEU A 86 5.60 7.34 -6.79
CA LEU A 86 4.62 6.32 -6.47
C LEU A 86 3.30 6.99 -6.11
N LEU A 87 2.38 6.96 -7.06
CA LEU A 87 1.01 7.40 -6.88
C LEU A 87 0.07 6.40 -7.56
N GLY A 88 -0.94 5.94 -6.84
CA GLY A 88 -1.96 5.06 -7.38
C GLY A 88 -2.91 5.76 -8.35
N ASN A 89 -3.56 5.01 -9.24
CA ASN A 89 -4.64 5.54 -10.04
C ASN A 89 -5.87 5.81 -9.14
N LEU A 90 -6.26 7.07 -8.99
CA LEU A 90 -7.29 7.51 -8.04
C LEU A 90 -8.62 6.80 -8.24
N VAL A 91 -8.99 6.57 -9.50
CA VAL A 91 -10.27 5.94 -9.85
C VAL A 91 -10.29 4.50 -9.35
N ILE A 92 -9.22 3.72 -9.61
CA ILE A 92 -9.09 2.34 -9.10
C ILE A 92 -8.94 2.35 -7.57
N TRP A 93 -8.19 3.31 -7.04
CA TRP A 93 -7.88 3.36 -5.61
C TRP A 93 -9.13 3.52 -4.75
N TYR A 94 -9.93 4.54 -5.08
CA TYR A 94 -11.19 4.81 -4.38
C TYR A 94 -12.28 3.82 -4.74
N SER A 95 -12.39 3.37 -5.98
CA SER A 95 -13.38 2.34 -6.34
C SER A 95 -13.09 1.03 -5.62
N GLY A 96 -11.82 0.66 -5.44
CA GLY A 96 -11.45 -0.50 -4.63
C GLY A 96 -11.84 -0.33 -3.15
N THR A 97 -11.60 0.84 -2.56
CA THR A 97 -12.02 1.11 -1.17
C THR A 97 -13.55 1.10 -1.03
N ALA A 98 -14.28 1.70 -1.97
CA ALA A 98 -15.73 1.64 -2.01
C ALA A 98 -16.25 0.20 -2.22
N GLY A 99 -15.63 -0.55 -3.12
CA GLY A 99 -15.95 -1.95 -3.38
C GLY A 99 -15.77 -2.84 -2.16
N LEU A 100 -14.70 -2.65 -1.39
CA LEU A 100 -14.49 -3.32 -0.11
C LEU A 100 -15.63 -3.02 0.89
N LEU A 101 -16.01 -1.74 1.03
CA LEU A 101 -17.10 -1.35 1.94
C LEU A 101 -18.45 -1.91 1.49
N VAL A 102 -18.75 -1.87 0.19
CA VAL A 102 -19.99 -2.43 -0.38
C VAL A 102 -20.01 -3.94 -0.18
N TYR A 103 -18.91 -4.65 -0.43
CA TYR A 103 -18.81 -6.08 -0.20
C TYR A 103 -19.08 -6.44 1.26
N CYS A 104 -18.41 -5.79 2.21
CA CYS A 104 -18.63 -6.01 3.65
C CYS A 104 -20.08 -5.71 4.05
N SER A 105 -20.68 -4.65 3.49
CA SER A 105 -22.08 -4.29 3.75
C SER A 105 -23.04 -5.35 3.22
N LEU A 106 -22.81 -5.86 2.01
CA LEU A 106 -23.59 -6.94 1.42
C LEU A 106 -23.44 -8.25 2.20
N LEU A 107 -22.22 -8.58 2.63
CA LEU A 107 -21.95 -9.75 3.47
C LEU A 107 -22.77 -9.69 4.76
N VAL A 108 -22.71 -8.57 5.49
CA VAL A 108 -23.51 -8.36 6.70
C VAL A 108 -25.01 -8.44 6.39
N PHE A 109 -25.46 -7.80 5.32
CA PHE A 109 -26.86 -7.83 4.89
C PHE A 109 -27.36 -9.26 4.62
N TYR A 110 -26.61 -10.05 3.85
CA TYR A 110 -26.99 -11.43 3.54
C TYR A 110 -26.96 -12.34 4.77
N LEU A 111 -25.96 -12.17 5.65
CA LEU A 111 -25.90 -12.90 6.93
C LEU A 111 -27.12 -12.59 7.81
N LEU A 112 -27.54 -11.32 7.90
CA LEU A 112 -28.72 -10.91 8.66
C LEU A 112 -30.02 -11.45 8.05
N ARG A 113 -30.14 -11.49 6.71
CA ARG A 113 -31.32 -12.05 6.03
C ARG A 113 -31.41 -13.56 6.18
N ARG A 114 -30.28 -14.28 6.04
CA ARG A 114 -30.22 -15.73 6.31
C ARG A 114 -30.55 -16.07 7.76
N ARG A 115 -30.10 -15.26 8.74
CA ARG A 115 -30.51 -15.39 10.16
C ARG A 115 -32.02 -15.30 10.35
N ARG A 116 -32.72 -14.53 9.52
CA ARG A 116 -34.19 -14.38 9.49
C ARG A 116 -34.89 -15.42 8.60
N GLN A 117 -34.18 -16.44 8.14
CA GLN A 117 -34.69 -17.46 7.22
C GLN A 117 -35.14 -16.92 5.85
N CYS A 118 -34.58 -15.77 5.41
CA CYS A 118 -34.76 -15.23 4.07
C CYS A 118 -33.55 -15.60 3.21
N TYR A 119 -33.76 -16.41 2.17
CA TYR A 119 -32.72 -16.89 1.25
C TYR A 119 -32.83 -16.18 -0.10
N ASP A 120 -32.12 -15.07 -0.27
CA ASP A 120 -32.20 -14.23 -1.48
C ASP A 120 -31.42 -14.78 -2.68
N LEU A 121 -30.38 -15.57 -2.39
CA LEU A 121 -29.47 -16.13 -3.37
C LEU A 121 -29.61 -17.66 -3.39
N PRO A 122 -29.52 -18.31 -4.57
CA PRO A 122 -29.33 -19.75 -4.66
C PRO A 122 -28.12 -20.21 -3.83
N GLU A 123 -28.17 -21.44 -3.33
CA GLU A 123 -27.14 -21.94 -2.40
C GLU A 123 -25.74 -21.97 -3.04
N GLU A 124 -25.65 -22.31 -4.32
CA GLU A 124 -24.39 -22.29 -5.09
C GLU A 124 -23.76 -20.89 -5.15
N GLU A 125 -24.58 -19.87 -5.44
CA GLU A 125 -24.14 -18.48 -5.53
C GLU A 125 -23.76 -17.90 -4.18
N TRP A 126 -24.47 -18.30 -3.13
CA TRP A 126 -24.11 -17.98 -1.76
C TRP A 126 -22.74 -18.54 -1.38
N HIS A 127 -22.50 -19.83 -1.65
CA HIS A 127 -21.21 -20.45 -1.38
C HIS A 127 -20.08 -19.78 -2.17
N ARG A 128 -20.32 -19.46 -3.44
CA ARG A 128 -19.37 -18.72 -4.28
C ARG A 128 -19.06 -17.33 -3.70
N PHE A 129 -20.09 -16.57 -3.32
CA PHE A 129 -19.93 -15.24 -2.72
C PHE A 129 -19.09 -15.28 -1.43
N ILE A 130 -19.32 -16.29 -0.58
CA ILE A 130 -18.59 -16.48 0.68
C ILE A 130 -17.15 -16.90 0.42
N GLN A 131 -16.91 -17.89 -0.44
CA GLN A 131 -15.55 -18.37 -0.78
C GLN A 131 -14.68 -17.24 -1.35
N ILE A 132 -15.24 -16.42 -2.26
CA ILE A 132 -14.57 -15.24 -2.79
C ILE A 132 -14.21 -14.26 -1.66
N GLY A 133 -15.13 -14.03 -0.73
CA GLY A 133 -14.89 -13.22 0.47
C GLY A 133 -13.77 -13.78 1.32
N GLU A 134 -13.85 -15.05 1.68
CA GLU A 134 -12.86 -15.74 2.51
C GLU A 134 -11.47 -15.63 1.92
N VAL A 135 -11.31 -15.74 0.60
CA VAL A 135 -10.00 -15.62 -0.05
C VAL A 135 -9.57 -14.15 -0.15
N LEU A 136 -10.42 -13.29 -0.71
CA LEU A 136 -10.02 -11.92 -1.08
C LEU A 136 -10.07 -10.94 0.09
N LEU A 137 -11.08 -11.03 0.96
CA LEU A 137 -11.18 -10.19 2.16
C LEU A 137 -10.12 -10.61 3.19
N CYS A 138 -9.94 -11.91 3.45
CA CYS A 138 -8.87 -12.34 4.37
C CYS A 138 -7.50 -12.05 3.76
N GLY A 139 -7.31 -12.24 2.45
CA GLY A 139 -6.09 -11.84 1.75
C GLY A 139 -5.78 -10.35 1.93
N PHE A 140 -6.78 -9.49 1.77
CA PHE A 140 -6.66 -8.06 2.06
C PHE A 140 -6.27 -7.81 3.53
N LEU A 141 -6.98 -8.43 4.49
CA LEU A 141 -6.73 -8.23 5.92
C LEU A 141 -5.34 -8.72 6.34
N PHE A 142 -4.88 -9.88 5.87
CA PHE A 142 -3.55 -10.40 6.19
C PHE A 142 -2.43 -9.54 5.61
N HIS A 143 -2.67 -8.82 4.51
CA HIS A 143 -1.68 -7.91 3.92
C HIS A 143 -1.85 -6.46 4.38
N TYR A 144 -2.82 -6.14 5.23
CA TYR A 144 -3.06 -4.77 5.70
C TYR A 144 -2.97 -4.66 7.22
N LEU A 145 -3.62 -5.56 7.94
CA LEU A 145 -3.74 -5.55 9.39
C LEU A 145 -2.39 -5.65 10.13
N PRO A 146 -1.40 -6.46 9.69
CA PRO A 146 -0.12 -6.54 10.41
C PRO A 146 0.60 -5.20 10.52
N PHE A 147 0.43 -4.31 9.54
CA PHE A 147 1.11 -3.01 9.53
C PHE A 147 0.65 -2.05 10.64
N PHE A 148 -0.48 -2.31 11.28
CA PHE A 148 -0.92 -1.55 12.45
C PHE A 148 -0.15 -1.90 13.72
N PHE A 149 0.55 -3.03 13.73
CA PHE A 149 1.29 -3.54 14.90
C PHE A 149 2.81 -3.48 14.70
N VAL A 150 3.27 -2.94 13.59
CA VAL A 150 4.71 -2.84 13.28
C VAL A 150 5.21 -1.44 13.59
N GLU A 151 6.12 -1.35 14.55
CA GLU A 151 6.80 -0.12 14.94
C GLU A 151 8.04 0.14 14.06
N ARG A 152 7.81 0.47 12.78
CA ARG A 152 8.87 0.85 11.84
C ARG A 152 8.42 1.95 10.89
N THR A 153 9.36 2.56 10.15
CA THR A 153 8.98 3.48 9.08
C THR A 153 8.24 2.74 7.98
N LEU A 154 6.99 3.13 7.73
CA LEU A 154 6.16 2.56 6.69
C LEU A 154 5.95 3.55 5.55
N PHE A 155 5.56 2.99 4.41
CA PHE A 155 5.45 3.69 3.14
C PHE A 155 4.29 3.11 2.34
N LEU A 156 3.73 3.90 1.43
CA LEU A 156 2.58 3.50 0.60
C LEU A 156 2.77 2.17 -0.15
N HIS A 157 4.01 1.82 -0.56
CA HIS A 157 4.26 0.56 -1.27
C HIS A 157 3.94 -0.70 -0.44
N HIS A 158 3.99 -0.60 0.89
CA HIS A 158 3.61 -1.70 1.79
C HIS A 158 2.14 -2.09 1.64
N TYR A 159 1.29 -1.16 1.22
CA TYR A 159 -0.14 -1.40 0.98
C TYR A 159 -0.42 -2.09 -0.36
N LEU A 160 0.51 -2.08 -1.32
CA LEU A 160 0.25 -2.58 -2.68
C LEU A 160 -0.20 -4.06 -2.74
N PRO A 161 0.35 -4.98 -1.92
CA PRO A 161 -0.17 -6.35 -1.85
C PRO A 161 -1.64 -6.40 -1.42
N ALA A 162 -2.02 -5.67 -0.36
CA ALA A 162 -3.42 -5.56 0.06
C ALA A 162 -4.29 -4.91 -1.03
N PHE A 163 -3.76 -3.89 -1.71
CA PHE A 163 -4.44 -3.23 -2.82
C PHE A 163 -4.80 -4.18 -3.96
N VAL A 164 -3.94 -5.17 -4.29
CA VAL A 164 -4.26 -6.18 -5.32
C VAL A 164 -5.50 -6.98 -4.93
N PHE A 165 -5.58 -7.48 -3.69
CA PHE A 165 -6.78 -8.18 -3.20
C PHE A 165 -8.03 -7.29 -3.27
N LYS A 166 -7.88 -6.00 -2.95
CA LYS A 166 -8.97 -5.02 -3.04
C LYS A 166 -9.48 -4.84 -4.47
N VAL A 167 -8.60 -4.81 -5.47
CA VAL A 167 -8.99 -4.69 -6.89
C VAL A 167 -9.64 -5.97 -7.39
N LEU A 168 -9.12 -7.15 -7.01
CA LEU A 168 -9.75 -8.43 -7.32
C LEU A 168 -11.14 -8.54 -6.70
N LEU A 169 -11.30 -8.09 -5.45
CA LEU A 169 -12.60 -8.06 -4.78
C LEU A 169 -13.59 -7.13 -5.49
N LEU A 170 -13.14 -5.99 -6.00
CA LEU A 170 -13.99 -5.10 -6.80
C LEU A 170 -14.48 -5.78 -8.08
N ALA A 171 -13.62 -6.53 -8.77
CA ALA A 171 -14.01 -7.27 -9.97
C ALA A 171 -15.03 -8.38 -9.65
N ALA A 172 -14.79 -9.15 -8.59
CA ALA A 172 -15.72 -10.18 -8.13
C ALA A 172 -17.06 -9.60 -7.64
N LEU A 173 -17.03 -8.43 -6.98
CA LEU A 173 -18.23 -7.70 -6.60
C LEU A 173 -19.03 -7.26 -7.84
N ALA A 174 -18.36 -6.78 -8.89
CA ALA A 174 -19.02 -6.39 -10.13
C ALA A 174 -19.75 -7.59 -10.79
N GLU A 175 -19.12 -8.76 -10.79
CA GLU A 175 -19.74 -10.01 -11.25
C GLU A 175 -20.97 -10.40 -10.40
N HIS A 176 -20.85 -10.33 -9.07
CA HIS A 176 -21.96 -10.60 -8.16
C HIS A 176 -23.13 -9.65 -8.37
N LEU A 177 -22.86 -8.35 -8.54
CA LEU A 177 -23.89 -7.34 -8.80
C LEU A 177 -24.59 -7.62 -10.14
N LEU A 178 -23.85 -7.98 -11.18
CA LEU A 178 -24.41 -8.38 -12.48
C LEU A 178 -25.36 -9.57 -12.36
N PHE A 179 -24.99 -10.58 -11.56
CA PHE A 179 -25.86 -11.72 -11.28
C PHE A 179 -27.17 -11.28 -10.62
N VAL A 180 -27.10 -10.43 -9.59
CA VAL A 180 -28.29 -9.93 -8.86
C VAL A 180 -29.23 -9.14 -9.77
N ILE A 181 -28.70 -8.28 -10.64
CA ILE A 181 -29.51 -7.44 -11.56
C ILE A 181 -29.84 -8.14 -12.87
N TRP A 182 -29.48 -9.43 -13.05
CA TRP A 182 -29.53 -10.12 -14.35
C TRP A 182 -30.90 -10.08 -15.03
N ARG A 183 -31.98 -10.13 -14.23
CA ARG A 183 -33.36 -10.15 -14.71
C ARG A 183 -33.85 -8.79 -15.25
N TRP A 184 -33.10 -7.72 -15.03
CA TRP A 184 -33.51 -6.33 -15.31
C TRP A 184 -32.67 -5.76 -16.46
N PRO A 185 -33.09 -5.91 -17.73
CA PRO A 185 -32.24 -5.60 -18.89
C PRO A 185 -31.80 -4.14 -18.96
N LEU A 186 -32.67 -3.20 -18.55
CA LEU A 186 -32.34 -1.77 -18.48
C LEU A 186 -31.24 -1.51 -17.44
N VAL A 187 -31.33 -2.12 -16.25
CA VAL A 187 -30.34 -1.96 -15.19
C VAL A 187 -28.99 -2.57 -15.60
N ARG A 188 -29.00 -3.70 -16.30
CA ARG A 188 -27.78 -4.28 -16.88
C ARG A 188 -27.12 -3.36 -17.91
N LEU A 189 -27.91 -2.77 -18.81
CA LEU A 189 -27.39 -1.82 -19.79
C LEU A 189 -26.71 -0.64 -19.09
N VAL A 190 -27.39 -0.06 -18.10
CA VAL A 190 -26.83 1.01 -17.26
C VAL A 190 -25.55 0.55 -16.58
N PHE A 191 -25.52 -0.66 -16.01
CA PHE A 191 -24.33 -1.21 -15.38
C PHE A 191 -23.16 -1.33 -16.36
N TYR A 192 -23.38 -1.85 -17.57
CA TYR A 192 -22.33 -1.93 -18.59
C TYR A 192 -21.82 -0.55 -19.02
N CYS A 193 -22.72 0.43 -19.16
CA CYS A 193 -22.32 1.82 -19.41
C CYS A 193 -21.47 2.38 -18.26
N VAL A 194 -21.84 2.13 -17.01
CA VAL A 194 -21.06 2.54 -15.84
C VAL A 194 -19.67 1.90 -15.83
N VAL A 195 -19.56 0.60 -16.12
CA VAL A 195 -18.28 -0.10 -16.22
C VAL A 195 -17.43 0.47 -17.36
N LEU A 196 -18.03 0.75 -18.52
CA LEU A 196 -17.32 1.36 -19.65
C LEU A 196 -16.81 2.76 -19.30
N CYS A 197 -17.64 3.60 -18.67
CA CYS A 197 -17.25 4.91 -18.18
C CYS A 197 -16.14 4.81 -17.14
N PHE A 198 -16.20 3.82 -16.24
CA PHE A 198 -15.16 3.55 -15.25
C PHE A 198 -13.82 3.22 -15.93
N VAL A 199 -13.82 2.31 -16.91
CA VAL A 199 -12.60 1.96 -17.68
C VAL A 199 -12.04 3.19 -18.41
N PHE A 200 -12.90 3.99 -19.05
CA PHE A 200 -12.46 5.22 -19.71
C PHE A 200 -11.84 6.21 -18.71
N ALA A 201 -12.45 6.37 -17.53
CA ALA A 201 -11.91 7.23 -16.47
C ALA A 201 -10.54 6.73 -15.97
N VAL A 202 -10.36 5.42 -15.80
CA VAL A 202 -9.08 4.81 -15.44
C VAL A 202 -8.02 5.13 -16.48
N LEU A 203 -8.31 4.95 -17.77
CA LEU A 203 -7.40 5.23 -18.87
C LEU A 203 -7.07 6.73 -18.98
N HIS A 204 -8.06 7.60 -18.78
CA HIS A 204 -7.87 9.05 -18.76
C HIS A 204 -6.93 9.48 -17.63
N VAL A 205 -7.15 8.97 -16.40
CA VAL A 205 -6.27 9.25 -15.26
C VAL A 205 -4.87 8.70 -15.50
N PHE A 206 -4.73 7.48 -16.01
CA PHE A 206 -3.43 6.92 -16.36
C PHE A 206 -2.69 7.81 -17.38
N ARG A 207 -3.37 8.23 -18.45
CA ARG A 207 -2.77 9.13 -19.46
C ARG A 207 -2.33 10.47 -18.86
N LYS A 208 -3.04 11.00 -17.86
CA LYS A 208 -2.67 12.25 -17.20
C LYS A 208 -1.46 12.08 -16.27
N PHE A 209 -1.42 10.99 -15.51
CA PHE A 209 -0.38 10.75 -14.50
C PHE A 209 0.83 9.94 -15.01
N CYS A 210 0.82 9.44 -16.25
CA CYS A 210 1.93 8.65 -16.79
C CYS A 210 3.27 9.40 -16.78
N VAL A 211 3.24 10.74 -16.88
CA VAL A 211 4.43 11.59 -16.77
C VAL A 211 5.16 11.40 -15.43
N LEU A 212 4.42 11.14 -14.34
CA LEU A 212 4.97 10.85 -13.01
C LEU A 212 5.40 9.39 -12.84
N SER A 213 4.99 8.48 -13.73
CA SER A 213 5.41 7.07 -13.67
C SER A 213 6.66 6.81 -14.50
N TYR A 214 6.76 7.45 -15.67
CA TYR A 214 7.89 7.25 -16.57
C TYR A 214 9.04 8.25 -16.34
N GLY A 215 8.76 9.45 -15.81
CA GLY A 215 9.78 10.46 -15.55
C GLY A 215 10.50 11.00 -16.80
N THR A 216 10.00 10.72 -18.00
CA THR A 216 10.66 11.04 -19.28
C THR A 216 10.37 12.45 -19.81
N SER A 217 9.37 13.13 -19.25
CA SER A 217 8.93 14.44 -19.74
C SER A 217 9.48 15.55 -18.87
N ALA A 218 10.05 16.58 -19.48
CA ALA A 218 10.38 17.83 -18.78
C ALA A 218 9.08 18.55 -18.40
N LEU A 219 8.88 18.81 -17.12
CA LEU A 219 7.70 19.51 -16.60
C LEU A 219 8.09 20.92 -16.16
N SER A 220 7.19 21.88 -16.35
CA SER A 220 7.30 23.19 -15.69
C SER A 220 6.70 23.11 -14.28
N ALA A 221 7.04 24.07 -13.41
CA ALA A 221 6.43 24.19 -12.08
C ALA A 221 4.89 24.23 -12.14
N ASN A 222 4.34 24.96 -13.12
CA ASN A 222 2.89 25.04 -13.34
C ASN A 222 2.28 23.69 -13.74
N ASP A 223 3.02 22.86 -14.51
CA ASP A 223 2.51 21.55 -14.93
C ASP A 223 2.52 20.55 -13.78
N VAL A 224 3.53 20.59 -12.91
CA VAL A 224 3.54 19.80 -11.66
C VAL A 224 2.37 20.21 -10.76
N MET A 225 2.11 21.51 -10.62
CA MET A 225 0.97 22.01 -9.83
C MET A 225 -0.39 21.57 -10.39
N LYS A 226 -0.55 21.47 -11.71
CA LYS A 226 -1.79 20.92 -12.32
C LYS A 226 -2.01 19.43 -12.02
N LEU A 227 -0.95 18.69 -11.70
CA LEU A 227 -1.04 17.27 -11.32
C LEU A 227 -1.41 17.08 -9.85
N ARG A 228 -1.34 18.14 -9.03
CA ARG A 228 -1.72 18.13 -7.61
C ARG A 228 -3.24 18.17 -7.47
N TRP A 229 -3.89 17.03 -7.67
CA TRP A 229 -5.35 16.90 -7.53
C TRP A 229 -5.83 16.79 -6.08
N LYS A 230 -4.90 16.62 -5.13
CA LYS A 230 -5.19 16.57 -3.70
C LYS A 230 -4.18 17.44 -2.97
N ASP A 231 -4.66 18.24 -2.01
CA ASP A 231 -3.81 19.15 -1.25
C ASP A 231 -2.76 18.41 -0.43
N SER A 232 -3.03 17.17 -0.01
CA SER A 232 -2.08 16.36 0.76
C SER A 232 -0.93 15.78 -0.08
N TRP A 233 -0.95 15.93 -1.42
CA TRP A 233 0.16 15.48 -2.25
C TRP A 233 1.22 16.57 -2.37
N ASP A 234 2.37 16.27 -1.77
CA ASP A 234 3.53 17.14 -1.80
C ASP A 234 4.46 16.72 -2.95
N PHE A 235 4.36 17.44 -4.07
CA PHE A 235 5.34 17.34 -5.15
C PHE A 235 6.47 18.32 -4.92
N ILE A 236 7.70 17.89 -5.20
CA ILE A 236 8.87 18.79 -5.16
C ILE A 236 8.78 19.72 -6.37
N VAL A 237 9.12 20.99 -6.25
CA VAL A 237 9.17 21.91 -7.39
C VAL A 237 10.43 22.75 -7.26
N HIS A 238 11.29 22.72 -8.27
CA HIS A 238 12.38 23.68 -8.43
C HIS A 238 11.83 24.89 -9.22
N MET A 239 12.00 26.09 -8.66
CA MET A 239 11.66 27.37 -9.31
C MET A 239 12.62 27.70 -10.44
#